data_AF-A0AA47NU56-F1
#
_entry.id   AF-A0AA47NU56-F1
#
_cell.length_a   1.000
_cell.length_b   1.000
_cell.length_c   1.000
_cell.angle_alpha   90.00
_cell.angle_beta   90.00
_cell.angle_gamma   90.00
#
_symmetry.space_group_name_H-M   'P 1'
#
loop_
_entity.id
_entity.type
_entity.pdbx_description
1 polymer ?
#
loop_
_entity_poly.entity_id
_entity_poly.type
_entity_poly.pdbx_seq_one_letter_code
_entity_poly.pdbx_strand_id
1 'polypeptide(L)'
;MEKFRTQMERISFRVSSWPLGGPCRSWSLLAALWGPCASRSDAPRGVANPFVFDPQARCEPACRHSGICIRNSTCFCMRGYEGETCQYANCYPKCKNGGQCLRPGKCRCPAGFGGKYCHKVTCEGGCWNGGDCVALNGVATCLCLSSWTGNKCQDAVCPQGCRNGGSCVAPGICSCPDGWVGGACHTAVCSQSCLRGGKCISPGKCRCRPPYEGPRCEKRRSQDFSLQKVKGR
;
A
#
# COMPACT_ATOMS: atom_id res chain seq x y z
N MET A 1 -0.71 19.51 34.68
CA MET A 1 -1.47 20.20 35.74
C MET A 1 -2.94 20.13 35.33
N GLU A 2 -3.78 19.62 36.22
CA GLU A 2 -5.25 19.51 36.13
C GLU A 2 -5.88 18.78 34.94
N LYS A 3 -6.15 17.48 35.11
CA LYS A 3 -7.50 16.86 35.02
C LYS A 3 -7.38 15.35 34.89
N PHE A 4 -7.83 14.64 35.92
CA PHE A 4 -8.34 13.27 36.02
C PHE A 4 -8.07 12.72 37.43
N ARG A 5 -8.49 13.49 38.44
CA ARG A 5 -8.75 13.02 39.79
C ARG A 5 -10.27 13.02 39.93
N THR A 6 -10.88 11.85 39.82
CA THR A 6 -12.19 11.48 40.42
C THR A 6 -12.60 10.11 39.90
N GLN A 7 -13.18 9.31 40.79
CA GLN A 7 -13.74 7.95 40.64
C GLN A 7 -12.82 6.82 41.14
N MET A 8 -12.78 6.66 42.47
CA MET A 8 -12.96 5.37 43.17
C MET A 8 -13.01 5.58 44.69
N GLU A 9 -13.87 6.49 45.16
CA GLU A 9 -14.32 6.49 46.56
C GLU A 9 -15.72 5.87 46.60
N ARG A 10 -15.80 4.61 47.01
CA ARG A 10 -16.95 3.99 47.71
C ARG A 10 -16.71 2.50 47.93
N ILE A 11 -15.80 2.16 48.85
CA ILE A 11 -16.00 0.98 49.70
C ILE A 11 -15.59 1.38 51.12
N SER A 12 -16.61 1.51 51.95
CA SER A 12 -16.54 1.87 53.36
C SER A 12 -15.77 0.81 54.15
N PHE A 13 -14.51 1.05 54.50
CA PHE A 13 -13.85 0.28 55.55
C PHE A 13 -14.33 0.81 56.90
N ARG A 14 -15.26 0.07 57.53
CA ARG A 14 -15.50 0.21 58.97
C ARG A 14 -14.22 -0.23 59.68
N VAL A 15 -13.57 0.72 60.33
CA VAL A 15 -12.54 0.45 61.33
C VAL A 15 -13.25 -0.15 62.55
N SER A 16 -13.21 -1.47 62.67
CA SER A 16 -13.51 -2.15 63.93
C SER A 16 -12.21 -2.34 64.70
N SER A 17 -12.07 -1.51 65.71
CA SER A 17 -11.17 -1.59 66.86
C SER A 17 -11.01 -3.03 67.40
N TRP A 18 -9.78 -3.53 67.44
CA TRP A 18 -9.40 -4.69 68.23
C TRP A 18 -9.14 -4.26 69.68
N PRO A 19 -9.62 -4.99 70.70
CA PRO A 19 -9.23 -4.71 72.07
C PRO A 19 -7.79 -5.17 72.33
N LEU A 20 -7.12 -4.37 73.14
CA LEU A 20 -5.81 -4.58 73.73
C LEU A 20 -5.76 -5.85 74.59
N GLY A 21 -4.53 -6.34 74.80
CA GLY A 21 -4.20 -7.64 75.35
C GLY A 21 -4.77 -7.98 76.73
N GLY A 22 -4.79 -9.29 76.98
CA GLY A 22 -5.02 -9.90 78.28
C GLY A 22 -3.93 -10.96 78.56
N PRO A 23 -3.48 -11.11 79.81
CA PRO A 23 -2.29 -11.89 80.15
C PRO A 23 -2.59 -13.39 80.25
N CYS A 24 -1.58 -14.21 79.91
CA CYS A 24 -1.55 -15.63 80.26
C CYS A 24 -1.67 -15.80 81.77
N ARG A 25 -2.85 -16.21 82.25
CA ARG A 25 -3.01 -16.71 83.62
C ARG A 25 -2.60 -18.17 83.67
N SER A 26 -1.40 -18.39 84.21
CA SER A 26 -1.04 -19.61 84.92
C SER A 26 -2.10 -19.92 85.97
N TRP A 27 -2.65 -21.15 85.96
CA TRP A 27 -3.05 -21.87 87.15
C TRP A 27 -2.46 -23.28 87.06
N SER A 28 -1.57 -23.56 88.02
CA SER A 28 -1.02 -24.86 88.32
C SER A 28 -2.13 -25.89 88.53
N LEU A 29 -1.96 -27.09 87.97
CA LEU A 29 -1.67 -28.30 88.77
C LEU A 29 -1.54 -29.54 87.86
N LEU A 30 -0.40 -30.21 88.04
CA LEU A 30 -0.06 -31.59 87.68
C LEU A 30 0.54 -31.88 86.29
N ALA A 31 1.59 -32.70 86.36
CA ALA A 31 2.38 -33.35 85.33
C ALA A 31 3.43 -32.50 84.60
N ALA A 32 4.65 -32.59 85.13
CA ALA A 32 5.87 -32.29 84.41
C ALA A 32 5.99 -33.17 83.15
N LEU A 33 5.87 -32.56 81.97
CA LEU A 33 6.50 -33.04 80.75
C LEU A 33 7.01 -31.81 79.99
N TRP A 34 8.32 -31.68 79.89
CA TRP A 34 8.98 -30.76 78.97
C TRP A 34 8.68 -31.22 77.54
N GLY A 35 7.55 -30.79 77.00
CA GLY A 35 7.33 -30.75 75.56
C GLY A 35 7.90 -29.42 75.03
N PRO A 36 8.73 -29.40 73.98
CA PRO A 36 9.04 -28.15 73.33
C PRO A 36 7.71 -27.53 72.86
N CYS A 37 7.47 -26.27 73.21
CA CYS A 37 6.44 -25.49 72.54
C CYS A 37 6.80 -25.46 71.06
N ALA A 38 6.22 -26.37 70.28
CA ALA A 38 6.21 -26.25 68.84
C ALA A 38 5.35 -25.04 68.53
N SER A 39 6.00 -23.91 68.27
CA SER A 39 5.41 -22.73 67.66
C SER A 39 4.85 -23.14 66.30
N ARG A 40 3.63 -23.67 66.28
CA ARG A 40 2.88 -23.90 65.06
C ARG A 40 2.45 -22.52 64.60
N SER A 41 3.26 -21.93 63.72
CA SER A 41 2.90 -20.70 63.02
C SER A 41 1.74 -21.06 62.09
N ASP A 42 0.51 -20.93 62.58
CA ASP A 42 -0.70 -20.92 61.76
C ASP A 42 -0.78 -19.58 61.02
N ALA A 43 0.20 -19.33 60.17
CA ALA A 43 0.04 -18.35 59.10
C ALA A 43 -1.04 -18.90 58.16
N PRO A 44 -2.13 -18.16 57.87
CA PRO A 44 -3.12 -18.63 56.93
C PRO A 44 -2.41 -18.93 55.62
N ARG A 45 -2.65 -20.13 55.06
CA ARG A 45 -2.20 -20.51 53.72
C ARG A 45 -2.72 -19.43 52.77
N GLY A 46 -1.85 -18.47 52.45
CA GLY A 46 -2.14 -17.44 51.47
C GLY A 46 -2.55 -18.16 50.20
N VAL A 47 -3.69 -17.76 49.64
CA VAL A 47 -4.00 -18.06 48.25
C VAL A 47 -2.76 -17.62 47.47
N ALA A 48 -2.05 -18.57 46.87
CA ALA A 48 -0.90 -18.26 46.04
C ALA A 48 -1.42 -17.38 44.91
N ASN A 49 -1.28 -16.07 45.06
CA ASN A 49 -1.68 -15.15 44.02
C ASN A 49 -0.72 -15.43 42.85
N PRO A 50 -1.20 -15.92 41.70
CA PRO A 50 -0.34 -16.46 40.65
C PRO A 50 0.55 -15.39 40.00
N PHE A 51 0.34 -14.12 40.33
CA PHE A 51 1.23 -13.01 40.03
C PHE A 51 2.42 -13.00 41.00
N VAL A 52 3.36 -13.92 40.78
CA VAL A 52 4.69 -13.89 41.40
C VAL A 52 5.48 -12.76 40.75
N PHE A 53 5.43 -11.57 41.36
CA PHE A 53 6.29 -10.44 41.04
C PHE A 53 7.54 -10.55 41.90
N ASP A 54 8.70 -10.80 41.29
CA ASP A 54 9.99 -10.81 41.98
C ASP A 54 10.63 -9.42 41.95
N PRO A 55 10.72 -8.70 43.09
CA PRO A 55 11.30 -7.35 43.14
C PRO A 55 12.77 -7.28 42.74
N GLN A 56 13.49 -8.41 42.77
CA GLN A 56 14.91 -8.50 42.41
C GLN A 56 15.14 -8.97 40.97
N ALA A 57 14.07 -9.25 40.22
CA ALA A 57 14.17 -9.71 38.85
C ALA A 57 14.88 -8.68 37.97
N ARG A 58 15.88 -9.15 37.21
CA ARG A 58 16.58 -8.37 36.18
C ARG A 58 16.21 -8.92 34.81
N CYS A 59 15.91 -8.02 33.88
CA CYS A 59 15.62 -8.39 32.50
C CYS A 59 16.72 -7.83 31.62
N GLU A 60 17.54 -8.72 31.07
CA GLU A 60 18.57 -8.45 30.07
C GLU A 60 18.26 -9.34 28.86
N PRO A 61 17.72 -8.80 27.75
CA PRO A 61 17.49 -7.38 27.44
C PRO A 61 16.33 -6.74 28.24
N ALA A 62 16.38 -5.41 28.40
CA ALA A 62 15.33 -4.67 29.10
C ALA A 62 13.98 -4.73 28.35
N CYS A 63 12.88 -4.79 29.11
CA CYS A 63 11.52 -4.76 28.57
C CYS A 63 11.25 -3.42 27.86
N ARG A 64 10.80 -3.47 26.60
CA ARG A 64 10.41 -2.30 25.80
C ARG A 64 8.98 -1.84 26.11
N HIS A 65 8.61 -0.66 25.61
CA HIS A 65 7.27 -0.10 25.69
C HIS A 65 6.65 -0.13 27.10
N SER A 66 7.47 0.22 28.12
CA SER A 66 7.07 0.23 29.53
C SER A 66 6.57 -1.12 30.07
N GLY A 67 7.05 -2.23 29.51
CA GLY A 67 6.88 -3.55 30.11
C GLY A 67 7.56 -3.65 31.47
N ILE A 68 7.01 -4.48 32.36
CA ILE A 68 7.50 -4.66 33.72
C ILE A 68 8.20 -6.02 33.82
N CYS A 69 9.40 -6.10 34.39
CA CYS A 69 10.10 -7.36 34.62
C CYS A 69 9.45 -8.11 35.80
N ILE A 70 8.92 -9.31 35.58
CA ILE A 70 8.23 -10.09 36.64
C ILE A 70 9.10 -11.22 37.20
N ARG A 71 9.99 -11.78 36.37
CA ARG A 71 10.98 -12.81 36.70
C ARG A 71 12.21 -12.58 35.81
N ASN A 72 13.32 -13.25 36.14
CA ASN A 72 14.54 -13.17 35.34
C ASN A 72 14.22 -13.46 33.85
N SER A 73 14.57 -12.52 32.98
CA SER A 73 14.27 -12.56 31.53
C SER A 73 12.79 -12.72 31.12
N THR A 74 11.83 -12.44 32.02
CA THR A 74 10.40 -12.51 31.72
C THR A 74 9.74 -11.15 31.90
N CYS A 75 9.27 -10.56 30.80
CA CYS A 75 8.56 -9.28 30.78
C CYS A 75 7.04 -9.47 30.78
N PHE A 76 6.35 -8.69 31.61
CA PHE A 76 4.91 -8.47 31.53
C PHE A 76 4.64 -7.24 30.66
N CYS A 77 3.94 -7.45 29.54
CA CYS A 77 3.70 -6.42 28.55
C CYS A 77 2.45 -5.60 28.84
N MET A 78 2.55 -4.29 28.60
CA MET A 78 1.41 -3.37 28.61
C MET A 78 0.39 -3.76 27.52
N ARG A 79 -0.87 -3.36 27.70
CA ARG A 79 -1.96 -3.68 26.76
C ARG A 79 -1.58 -3.31 25.32
N GLY A 80 -1.73 -4.28 24.42
CA GLY A 80 -1.44 -4.09 22.99
C GLY A 80 0.04 -4.28 22.62
N TYR A 81 0.87 -4.84 23.51
CA TYR A 81 2.23 -5.25 23.20
C TYR A 81 2.46 -6.72 23.54
N GLU A 82 3.34 -7.39 22.79
CA GLU A 82 3.65 -8.81 22.92
C GLU A 82 5.12 -9.10 22.57
N GLY A 83 5.54 -10.35 22.79
CA GLY A 83 6.92 -10.80 22.65
C GLY A 83 7.68 -10.85 23.98
N GLU A 84 8.84 -11.52 23.98
CA GLU A 84 9.65 -11.78 25.18
C GLU A 84 10.12 -10.50 25.90
N THR A 85 10.34 -9.43 25.14
CA THR A 85 10.74 -8.11 25.67
C THR A 85 9.69 -7.04 25.38
N CYS A 86 8.45 -7.43 25.08
CA CYS A 86 7.36 -6.51 24.69
C CYS A 86 7.71 -5.66 23.47
N GLN A 87 8.50 -6.22 22.55
CA GLN A 87 9.03 -5.55 21.38
C GLN A 87 7.98 -5.36 20.28
N TYR A 88 6.98 -6.23 20.19
CA TYR A 88 5.99 -6.21 19.12
C TYR A 88 4.73 -5.51 19.59
N ALA A 89 4.23 -4.57 18.79
CA ALA A 89 2.90 -4.00 19.01
C ALA A 89 1.84 -4.92 18.40
N ASN A 90 0.79 -5.22 19.15
CA ASN A 90 -0.37 -5.93 18.69
C ASN A 90 -1.44 -4.93 18.21
N CYS A 91 -1.79 -5.01 16.93
CA CYS A 91 -2.84 -4.20 16.32
C CYS A 91 -4.12 -5.03 16.21
N TYR A 92 -5.20 -4.55 16.81
CA TYR A 92 -6.54 -5.07 16.58
C TYR A 92 -7.47 -3.95 16.07
N PRO A 93 -8.10 -4.11 14.90
CA PRO A 93 -7.90 -5.16 13.88
C PRO A 93 -6.46 -5.26 13.34
N LYS A 94 -6.07 -6.46 12.88
CA LYS A 94 -4.74 -6.68 12.28
C LYS A 94 -4.57 -5.86 11.00
N CYS A 95 -3.37 -5.32 10.81
CA CYS A 95 -2.99 -4.63 9.58
C CYS A 95 -3.11 -5.59 8.37
N LYS A 96 -3.75 -5.14 7.29
CA LYS A 96 -3.94 -5.92 6.06
C LYS A 96 -2.82 -5.63 5.04
N ASN A 97 -2.78 -6.42 3.97
CA ASN A 97 -1.91 -6.20 2.81
C ASN A 97 -0.42 -6.02 3.15
N GLY A 98 0.10 -6.79 4.12
CA GLY A 98 1.51 -6.70 4.53
C GLY A 98 1.86 -5.48 5.40
N GLY A 99 0.87 -4.75 5.91
CA GLY A 99 1.11 -3.64 6.82
C GLY A 99 1.76 -4.06 8.15
N GLN A 100 2.70 -3.25 8.65
CA GLN A 100 3.40 -3.49 9.91
C GLN A 100 2.73 -2.72 11.06
N CYS A 101 2.47 -3.37 12.19
CA CYS A 101 1.95 -2.68 13.37
C CYS A 101 3.08 -1.89 14.05
N LEU A 102 2.93 -0.56 14.13
CA LEU A 102 3.92 0.29 14.80
C LEU A 102 3.59 0.50 16.28
N ARG A 103 2.30 0.68 16.58
CA ARG A 103 1.74 0.91 17.91
C ARG A 103 0.32 0.34 17.95
N PRO A 104 -0.24 0.05 19.12
CA PRO A 104 -1.62 -0.42 19.24
C PRO A 104 -2.59 0.44 18.41
N GLY A 105 -3.22 -0.18 17.41
CA GLY A 105 -4.18 0.47 16.52
C GLY A 105 -3.60 1.38 15.42
N LYS A 106 -2.27 1.43 15.23
CA LYS A 106 -1.61 2.21 14.17
C LYS A 106 -0.71 1.32 13.30
N CYS A 107 -1.10 1.17 12.04
CA CYS A 107 -0.37 0.43 11.02
C CYS A 107 0.51 1.35 10.16
N ARG A 108 1.69 0.86 9.78
CA ARG A 108 2.47 1.36 8.65
C ARG A 108 2.07 0.57 7.42
N CYS A 109 1.50 1.24 6.44
CA CYS A 109 1.07 0.60 5.20
C CYS A 109 2.22 0.56 4.18
N PRO A 110 2.31 -0.52 3.38
CA PRO A 110 3.20 -0.52 2.24
C PRO A 110 2.72 0.47 1.17
N ALA A 111 3.62 0.79 0.23
CA ALA A 111 3.28 1.60 -0.93
C ALA A 111 2.08 0.98 -1.67
N GLY A 112 1.15 1.83 -2.11
CA GLY A 112 -0.07 1.35 -2.76
C GLY A 112 -1.25 1.08 -1.82
N PHE A 113 -1.07 1.16 -0.49
CA PHE A 113 -2.12 0.86 0.49
C PHE A 113 -2.29 1.98 1.51
N GLY A 114 -3.52 2.14 1.97
CA GLY A 114 -3.92 3.22 2.85
C GLY A 114 -5.05 2.85 3.81
N GLY A 115 -5.45 3.86 4.59
CA GLY A 115 -6.40 3.72 5.68
C GLY A 115 -5.77 3.19 6.97
N LYS A 116 -6.53 3.27 8.07
CA LYS A 116 -6.05 2.96 9.44
C LYS A 116 -5.44 1.54 9.59
N TYR A 117 -5.94 0.60 8.79
CA TYR A 117 -5.55 -0.81 8.83
C TYR A 117 -5.01 -1.32 7.48
N CYS A 118 -4.58 -0.42 6.59
CA CYS A 118 -4.05 -0.76 5.26
C CYS A 118 -5.03 -1.57 4.38
N HIS A 119 -6.33 -1.39 4.60
CA HIS A 119 -7.40 -2.08 3.87
C HIS A 119 -7.81 -1.34 2.59
N LYS A 120 -7.49 -0.06 2.47
CA LYS A 120 -7.76 0.71 1.25
C LYS A 120 -6.59 0.54 0.31
N VAL A 121 -6.87 0.38 -0.97
CA VAL A 121 -5.85 0.46 -2.02
C VAL A 121 -5.77 1.92 -2.46
N THR A 122 -4.57 2.41 -2.74
CA THR A 122 -4.31 3.81 -3.10
C THR A 122 -3.17 3.85 -4.11
N CYS A 123 -3.46 4.26 -5.34
CA CYS A 123 -2.48 4.35 -6.40
C CYS A 123 -1.79 5.71 -6.34
N GLU A 124 -0.45 5.73 -6.45
CA GLU A 124 0.32 6.98 -6.36
C GLU A 124 -0.02 7.94 -7.52
N GLY A 125 -0.55 9.12 -7.18
CA GLY A 125 -1.00 10.11 -8.16
C GLY A 125 -2.33 9.76 -8.87
N GLY A 126 -3.04 8.74 -8.39
CA GLY A 126 -4.34 8.34 -8.91
C GLY A 126 -4.30 7.66 -10.27
N CYS A 127 -5.43 7.05 -10.65
CA CYS A 127 -5.65 6.49 -11.97
C CYS A 127 -6.42 7.51 -12.81
N TRP A 128 -5.97 7.73 -14.05
CA TRP A 128 -6.52 8.74 -14.95
C TRP A 128 -7.63 8.13 -15.81
N ASN A 129 -8.39 8.98 -16.51
CA ASN A 129 -9.38 8.58 -17.51
C ASN A 129 -10.41 7.53 -17.02
N GLY A 130 -10.78 7.60 -15.74
CA GLY A 130 -11.74 6.69 -15.12
C GLY A 130 -11.18 5.30 -14.78
N GLY A 131 -9.85 5.14 -14.71
CA GLY A 131 -9.25 3.89 -14.25
C GLY A 131 -9.54 3.62 -12.77
N ASP A 132 -9.69 2.34 -12.42
CA ASP A 132 -9.94 1.89 -11.05
C ASP A 132 -8.64 1.43 -10.39
N CYS A 133 -8.39 1.90 -9.16
CA CYS A 133 -7.22 1.47 -8.40
C CYS A 133 -7.52 0.19 -7.62
N VAL A 134 -6.85 -0.91 -7.97
CA VAL A 134 -7.04 -2.22 -7.33
C VAL A 134 -5.72 -2.83 -6.91
N ALA A 135 -5.77 -3.79 -5.98
CA ALA A 135 -4.59 -4.56 -5.60
C ALA A 135 -4.54 -5.84 -6.43
N LEU A 136 -3.59 -5.93 -7.37
CA LEU A 136 -3.29 -7.13 -8.14
C LEU A 136 -2.02 -7.76 -7.57
N ASN A 137 -2.09 -9.01 -7.12
CA ASN A 137 -0.95 -9.74 -6.53
C ASN A 137 -0.25 -8.99 -5.38
N GLY A 138 -1.00 -8.23 -4.58
CA GLY A 138 -0.45 -7.44 -3.48
C GLY A 138 0.23 -6.14 -3.90
N VAL A 139 0.13 -5.74 -5.17
CA VAL A 139 0.63 -4.46 -5.70
C VAL A 139 -0.56 -3.61 -6.13
N ALA A 140 -0.56 -2.32 -5.77
CA ALA A 140 -1.57 -1.39 -6.23
C ALA A 140 -1.33 -1.03 -7.70
N THR A 141 -2.30 -1.33 -8.55
CA THR A 141 -2.23 -1.15 -9.99
C THR A 141 -3.53 -0.52 -10.49
N CYS A 142 -3.43 0.38 -11.47
CA CYS A 142 -4.58 0.94 -12.15
C CYS A 142 -5.13 -0.04 -13.19
N LEU A 143 -6.40 -0.42 -13.05
CA LEU A 143 -7.16 -1.09 -14.09
C LEU A 143 -7.74 -0.03 -15.02
N CYS A 144 -7.31 -0.07 -16.28
CA CYS A 144 -7.73 0.88 -17.30
C CYS A 144 -8.96 0.36 -18.05
N LEU A 145 -9.80 1.30 -18.52
CA LEU A 145 -10.82 0.98 -19.51
C LEU A 145 -10.14 0.50 -20.80
N SER A 146 -10.85 -0.29 -21.62
CA SER A 146 -10.35 -0.87 -22.87
C SER A 146 -9.74 0.13 -23.87
N SER A 147 -10.09 1.40 -23.73
CA SER A 147 -9.63 2.50 -24.57
C SER A 147 -8.39 3.23 -24.05
N TRP A 148 -7.84 2.81 -22.91
CA TRP A 148 -6.69 3.43 -22.24
C TRP A 148 -5.68 2.37 -21.81
N THR A 149 -4.43 2.77 -21.71
CA THR A 149 -3.30 1.92 -21.31
C THR A 149 -2.26 2.73 -20.53
N GLY A 150 -1.22 2.06 -20.08
CA GLY A 150 -0.18 2.64 -19.22
C GLY A 150 -0.42 2.36 -17.73
N ASN A 151 0.60 2.64 -16.92
CA ASN A 151 0.58 2.40 -15.47
C ASN A 151 -0.45 3.23 -14.70
N LYS A 152 -0.87 4.37 -15.24
CA LYS A 152 -1.90 5.26 -14.67
C LYS A 152 -3.08 5.46 -15.61
N CYS A 153 -3.21 4.65 -16.67
CA CYS A 153 -4.23 4.82 -17.70
C CYS A 153 -4.12 6.16 -18.46
N GLN A 154 -2.90 6.68 -18.60
CA GLN A 154 -2.63 7.97 -19.25
C GLN A 154 -2.63 7.88 -20.78
N ASP A 155 -2.33 6.71 -21.34
CA ASP A 155 -2.10 6.56 -22.78
C ASP A 155 -3.38 6.11 -23.47
N ALA A 156 -3.84 6.85 -24.47
CA ALA A 156 -5.01 6.47 -25.25
C ALA A 156 -4.69 5.29 -26.18
N VAL A 157 -5.64 4.37 -26.32
CA VAL A 157 -5.54 3.24 -27.24
C VAL A 157 -6.27 3.58 -28.54
N CYS A 158 -5.57 3.46 -29.66
CA CYS A 158 -6.13 3.60 -31.00
C CYS A 158 -6.13 2.22 -31.67
N PRO A 159 -7.27 1.51 -31.77
CA PRO A 159 -7.34 0.13 -32.25
C PRO A 159 -6.79 -0.07 -33.67
N GLN A 160 -7.00 0.93 -34.54
CA GLN A 160 -6.52 0.92 -35.92
C GLN A 160 -5.04 1.36 -36.05
N GLY A 161 -4.47 1.88 -34.96
CA GLY A 161 -3.17 2.54 -34.94
C GLY A 161 -3.14 3.87 -35.70
N CYS A 162 -2.25 4.77 -35.29
CA CYS A 162 -1.99 6.00 -36.02
C CYS A 162 -0.80 5.79 -36.95
N ARG A 163 -0.99 5.93 -38.27
CA ARG A 163 0.06 5.72 -39.27
C ARG A 163 0.85 7.00 -39.55
N ASN A 164 1.95 6.87 -40.28
CA ASN A 164 2.73 7.98 -40.83
C ASN A 164 3.19 9.02 -39.80
N GLY A 165 3.49 8.58 -38.57
CA GLY A 165 3.94 9.45 -37.48
C GLY A 165 2.81 10.12 -36.69
N GLY A 166 1.54 9.73 -36.89
CA GLY A 166 0.44 10.19 -36.05
C GLY A 166 0.54 9.66 -34.62
N SER A 167 0.01 10.41 -33.66
CA SER A 167 -0.06 10.02 -32.24
C SER A 167 -1.49 9.91 -31.76
N CYS A 168 -1.77 8.90 -30.92
CA CYS A 168 -3.10 8.72 -30.35
C CYS A 168 -3.31 9.75 -29.23
N VAL A 169 -4.23 10.69 -29.42
CA VAL A 169 -4.51 11.76 -28.44
C VAL A 169 -5.74 11.46 -27.60
N ALA A 170 -6.66 10.67 -28.14
CA ALA A 170 -7.85 10.20 -27.46
C ALA A 170 -8.26 8.84 -28.03
N PRO A 171 -9.12 8.07 -27.34
CA PRO A 171 -9.62 6.79 -27.80
C PRO A 171 -10.08 6.81 -29.26
N GLY A 172 -9.35 6.10 -30.13
CA GLY A 172 -9.64 6.04 -31.57
C GLY A 172 -9.42 7.35 -32.35
N ILE A 173 -8.85 8.38 -31.74
CA ILE A 173 -8.56 9.68 -32.37
C ILE A 173 -7.05 9.88 -32.48
N CYS A 174 -6.59 9.93 -33.73
CA CYS A 174 -5.20 10.21 -34.05
C CYS A 174 -4.99 11.69 -34.37
N SER A 175 -3.98 12.30 -33.76
CA SER A 175 -3.40 13.56 -34.21
C SER A 175 -2.43 13.27 -35.35
N CYS A 176 -2.73 13.81 -36.53
CA CYS A 176 -1.95 13.58 -37.74
C CYS A 176 -0.95 14.71 -37.99
N PRO A 177 0.25 14.39 -38.51
CA PRO A 177 1.20 15.41 -38.96
C PRO A 177 0.69 16.10 -40.24
N ASP A 178 1.26 17.27 -40.54
CA ASP A 178 0.86 18.09 -41.68
C ASP A 178 0.85 17.31 -42.99
N GLY A 179 -0.25 17.44 -43.74
CA GLY A 179 -0.46 16.74 -45.01
C GLY A 179 -0.94 15.29 -44.85
N TRP A 180 -1.33 14.84 -43.66
CA TRP A 180 -2.03 13.58 -43.44
C TRP A 180 -3.39 13.79 -42.76
N VAL A 181 -4.40 13.06 -43.22
CA VAL A 181 -5.77 13.15 -42.71
C VAL A 181 -6.43 11.77 -42.59
N GLY A 182 -7.61 11.76 -41.98
CA GLY A 182 -8.41 10.57 -41.70
C GLY A 182 -8.13 10.00 -40.30
N GLY A 183 -9.03 9.15 -39.79
CA GLY A 183 -8.97 8.66 -38.40
C GLY A 183 -7.71 7.89 -38.00
N ALA A 184 -6.95 7.39 -38.98
CA ALA A 184 -5.67 6.68 -38.75
C ALA A 184 -4.48 7.36 -39.46
N CYS A 185 -4.62 8.62 -39.89
CA CYS A 185 -3.59 9.37 -40.63
C CYS A 185 -3.08 8.65 -41.89
N HIS A 186 -3.96 7.91 -42.57
CA HIS A 186 -3.59 7.10 -43.74
C HIS A 186 -3.78 7.82 -45.07
N THR A 187 -4.53 8.93 -45.10
CA THR A 187 -4.80 9.68 -46.32
C THR A 187 -3.83 10.84 -46.44
N ALA A 188 -2.96 10.82 -47.45
CA ALA A 188 -2.10 11.95 -47.76
C ALA A 188 -2.89 13.06 -48.46
N VAL A 189 -2.71 14.29 -48.00
CA VAL A 189 -3.23 15.51 -48.60
C VAL A 189 -2.06 16.28 -49.19
N CYS A 190 -2.12 16.50 -50.49
CA CYS A 190 -1.19 17.36 -51.18
C CYS A 190 -1.76 18.79 -51.09
N SER A 191 -0.96 19.75 -50.60
CA SER A 191 -1.31 21.18 -50.58
C SER A 191 -1.75 21.70 -51.95
N GLN A 192 -1.22 21.06 -52.99
CA GLN A 192 -1.49 21.33 -54.38
C GLN A 192 -1.99 20.05 -55.06
N SER A 193 -3.17 20.10 -55.66
CA SER A 193 -3.80 18.92 -56.29
C SER A 193 -2.92 18.34 -57.40
N CYS A 194 -2.86 17.01 -57.46
CA CYS A 194 -2.21 16.27 -58.55
C CYS A 194 -3.03 16.42 -59.83
N LEU A 195 -2.38 16.82 -60.93
CA LEU A 195 -3.04 17.03 -62.21
C LEU A 195 -3.25 15.70 -62.95
N ARG A 196 -4.13 15.71 -63.96
CA ARG A 196 -4.33 14.62 -64.92
C ARG A 196 -4.59 13.24 -64.27
N GLY A 197 -5.33 13.23 -63.17
CA GLY A 197 -5.73 12.02 -62.47
C GLY A 197 -4.62 11.33 -61.66
N GLY A 198 -3.54 12.05 -61.32
CA GLY A 198 -2.55 11.59 -60.36
C GLY A 198 -3.14 11.44 -58.94
N LYS A 199 -2.62 10.50 -58.14
CA LYS A 199 -3.06 10.29 -56.75
C LYS A 199 -1.98 10.76 -55.78
N CYS A 200 -2.36 11.54 -54.76
CA CYS A 200 -1.44 11.94 -53.70
C CYS A 200 -1.03 10.69 -52.88
N ILE A 201 0.28 10.47 -52.72
CA ILE A 201 0.82 9.32 -51.97
C ILE A 201 1.54 9.74 -50.69
N SER A 202 2.05 10.98 -50.65
CA SER A 202 2.61 11.61 -49.46
C SER A 202 2.44 13.13 -49.61
N PRO A 203 2.61 13.91 -48.52
CA PRO A 203 2.53 15.38 -48.59
C PRO A 203 3.42 15.91 -49.72
N GLY A 204 2.82 16.62 -50.68
CA GLY A 204 3.54 17.21 -51.83
C GLY A 204 4.03 16.24 -52.91
N LYS A 205 3.75 14.93 -52.82
CA LYS A 205 4.19 13.93 -53.81
C LYS A 205 3.01 13.23 -54.48
N CYS A 206 2.93 13.39 -55.79
CA CYS A 206 1.91 12.74 -56.61
C CYS A 206 2.45 11.47 -57.28
N ARG A 207 1.64 10.41 -57.26
CA ARG A 207 1.81 9.26 -58.14
C ARG A 207 1.10 9.54 -59.46
N CYS A 208 1.90 9.75 -60.50
CA CYS A 208 1.42 10.09 -61.83
C CYS A 208 1.02 8.85 -62.65
N ARG A 209 0.03 9.03 -63.52
CA ARG A 209 -0.30 8.03 -64.55
C ARG A 209 0.65 8.20 -65.74
N PRO A 210 1.30 7.14 -66.24
CA PRO A 210 2.10 7.24 -67.47
C PRO A 210 1.26 7.81 -68.63
N PRO A 211 1.83 8.63 -69.53
CA PRO A 211 3.23 9.05 -69.61
C PRO A 211 3.53 10.35 -68.83
N TYR A 212 2.77 10.73 -67.80
CA TYR A 212 2.99 12.00 -67.09
C TYR A 212 3.99 11.87 -65.93
N GLU A 213 4.75 12.93 -65.70
CA GLU A 213 5.78 13.04 -64.66
C GLU A 213 5.84 14.45 -64.06
N GLY A 214 6.66 14.63 -63.03
CA GLY A 214 6.77 15.86 -62.24
C GLY A 214 6.07 15.75 -60.88
N PRO A 215 6.37 16.66 -59.93
CA PRO A 215 5.80 16.67 -58.58
C PRO A 215 4.26 16.71 -58.56
N ARG A 216 3.63 17.33 -59.56
CA ARG A 216 2.18 17.44 -59.71
C ARG A 216 1.65 16.73 -60.95
N CYS A 217 2.45 15.90 -61.60
CA CYS A 217 2.12 15.27 -62.87
C CYS A 217 1.82 16.31 -63.95
N GLU A 218 2.58 17.40 -63.99
CA GLU A 218 2.40 18.55 -64.88
C GLU A 218 3.16 18.42 -66.21
N LYS A 219 4.19 17.57 -66.28
CA LYS A 219 4.94 17.29 -67.51
C LYS A 219 4.50 15.97 -68.16
N ARG A 220 4.51 15.91 -69.48
CA ARG A 220 4.38 14.65 -70.24
C ARG A 220 5.79 14.18 -70.54
N ARG A 221 6.14 12.96 -70.11
CA ARG A 221 7.40 12.31 -70.44
C ARG A 221 7.56 12.31 -71.95
N SER A 222 8.50 13.11 -72.45
CA SER A 222 8.89 13.07 -73.85
C SER A 222 9.48 11.70 -74.11
N GLN A 223 8.76 10.86 -74.86
CA GLN A 223 9.41 9.68 -75.44
C GLN A 223 10.54 10.19 -76.30
N ASP A 224 11.76 9.81 -75.96
CA ASP A 224 12.90 9.94 -76.84
C ASP A 224 12.56 9.25 -78.16
N PHE A 225 12.38 10.05 -79.20
CA PHE A 225 12.15 9.62 -80.56
C PHE A 225 13.48 9.22 -81.23
N SER A 226 14.40 8.59 -80.48
CA SER A 226 15.76 8.26 -80.96
C SER A 226 16.08 6.76 -81.00
N LEU A 227 15.09 5.87 -80.88
CA LEU A 227 15.28 4.42 -81.13
C LEU A 227 14.39 3.84 -82.24
N GLN A 228 13.98 4.67 -83.22
CA GLN A 228 13.48 4.21 -84.52
C GLN A 228 14.48 4.44 -85.68
N LYS A 229 15.78 4.42 -85.41
CA LYS A 229 16.80 4.58 -86.46
C LYS A 229 18.00 3.64 -86.37
N VAL A 230 17.81 2.38 -85.96
CA VAL A 230 18.80 1.31 -86.23
C VAL A 230 18.11 -0.04 -86.49
N LYS A 231 17.43 -0.17 -87.63
CA LYS A 231 17.36 -1.41 -88.45
C LYS A 231 16.55 -1.12 -89.71
N GLY A 232 17.17 -0.29 -90.55
CA GLY A 232 16.83 -0.14 -91.96
C GLY A 232 18.10 -0.37 -92.76
N ARG A 233 18.47 -1.63 -92.95
CA ARG A 233 19.18 -2.15 -94.12
C ARG A 233 19.14 -3.68 -94.09
#